data_AF-A0A923BIK4-F1
#
_entry.id   AF-A0A923BIK4-F1
#
_cell.length_a   1.000
_cell.length_b   1.000
_cell.length_c   1.000
_cell.angle_alpha   90.00
_cell.angle_beta   90.00
_cell.angle_gamma   90.00
#
_symmetry.space_group_name_H-M   'P 1'
#
loop_
_entity.id
_entity.type
_entity.pdbx_description
1 polymer ?
#
loop_
_entity_poly.entity_id
_entity_poly.type
_entity_poly.pdbx_seq_one_letter_code
_entity_poly.pdbx_strand_id
1 'polypeptide(L)'
;MPRYEFTNQRILYFLLATACWRAAAAEEGRFATVEPQVRIYTNQPAASAAPADKRMPPRVMIFALPNGNTLEQTLGCKKAEGLDWHYDIQHVLAQTRLLRKLTPEEPITLVCAEAGGLSWPTWRGSRADGNARIGAFADQWRREFGADDARVTLTGHSGGGSFIFGAIEAFDQIPVWIDRIAILDANYAFDAAKHGGKLVRWLQGDKSRRLIVLAYDDRNIEFNGKKVVGPDGGTFRATQRMVDAFRPEFAIEERQTGPFTEYVGLDGRVRFYVHPNPQYKILHTALVGDMNGLVQAQTLGTPAEGTWGTFGGPRAYEAFVEERPVVDDAKKTGNVGAQTPGNENPSPSPSLRGRGIETIPPRRVDAIGGRAFMEKIAGLPREEREAAVYAEIAAGNVPDFLRTFKQVPIAAGEVRGTIEVAPDYLAIGSDEDFVRIPMTPHTAQRLADLFGCVLPTRKIVDAIDAVAEVRLAPQPLTEDRESVAAFLLSNDKIEEQRKGRPLGSLTTGGKKDIVVSNKIHERPNRLVIYGWRQLNGQPIQPLTNVHVDWYVDYSHGVRLVRDEIVVDGQPRKIVDLLRDKDGAAIVSDEGPIDPPRYPLRK
;
A
#
# COMPACT_ATOMS: atom_id res chain seq x y z
N MET A 1 -49.67 20.77 -33.73
CA MET A 1 -49.55 21.14 -32.29
C MET A 1 -50.78 20.62 -31.57
N PRO A 2 -50.75 20.18 -30.30
CA PRO A 2 -49.65 19.79 -29.42
C PRO A 2 -49.85 18.42 -28.71
N ARG A 3 -48.79 17.98 -28.01
CA ARG A 3 -48.72 17.21 -26.74
C ARG A 3 -49.60 15.98 -26.52
N TYR A 4 -48.95 14.82 -26.38
CA TYR A 4 -49.43 13.72 -25.54
C TYR A 4 -48.47 13.50 -24.37
N GLU A 5 -49.04 13.61 -23.17
CA GLU A 5 -48.45 13.29 -21.87
C GLU A 5 -48.17 11.79 -21.78
N PHE A 6 -47.03 11.41 -21.19
CA PHE A 6 -46.82 10.05 -20.69
C PHE A 6 -46.87 10.05 -19.17
N THR A 7 -47.96 9.48 -18.68
CA THR A 7 -48.26 9.20 -17.29
C THR A 7 -47.47 7.99 -16.81
N ASN A 8 -46.91 8.10 -15.60
CA ASN A 8 -46.26 7.03 -14.84
C ASN A 8 -47.16 5.79 -14.68
N GLN A 9 -46.63 4.60 -14.99
CA GLN A 9 -47.17 3.32 -14.53
C GLN A 9 -46.13 2.61 -13.66
N ARG A 10 -46.42 2.57 -12.36
CA ARG A 10 -45.75 1.75 -11.35
C ARG A 10 -46.21 0.30 -11.53
N ILE A 11 -45.27 -0.63 -11.68
CA ILE A 11 -45.53 -2.07 -11.52
C ILE A 11 -44.99 -2.49 -10.16
N LEU A 12 -45.91 -2.96 -9.32
CA LEU A 12 -45.71 -3.52 -8.00
C LEU A 12 -45.56 -5.04 -8.13
N TYR A 13 -44.42 -5.61 -7.72
CA TYR A 13 -44.31 -7.04 -7.48
C TYR A 13 -44.14 -7.29 -5.98
N PHE A 14 -45.20 -7.84 -5.38
CA PHE A 14 -45.20 -8.45 -4.05
C PHE A 14 -44.42 -9.76 -4.09
N LEU A 15 -43.40 -9.90 -3.24
CA LEU A 15 -42.79 -11.19 -2.90
C LEU A 15 -43.14 -11.53 -1.45
N LEU A 16 -43.84 -12.65 -1.29
CA LEU A 16 -44.19 -13.27 -0.02
C LEU A 16 -42.93 -13.62 0.77
N ALA A 17 -42.80 -13.03 1.95
CA ALA A 17 -41.78 -13.35 2.92
C ALA A 17 -42.17 -14.64 3.67
N THR A 18 -41.41 -15.72 3.45
CA THR A 18 -41.24 -16.76 4.47
C THR A 18 -40.31 -16.20 5.54
N ALA A 19 -40.88 -15.90 6.70
CA ALA A 19 -40.19 -15.38 7.86
C ALA A 19 -39.21 -16.42 8.44
N CYS A 20 -37.92 -16.30 8.10
CA CYS A 20 -36.85 -16.63 9.03
C CYS A 20 -36.54 -15.36 9.82
N TRP A 21 -36.85 -15.35 11.12
CA TRP A 21 -36.31 -14.36 12.04
C TRP A 21 -34.78 -14.47 12.07
N ARG A 22 -34.09 -13.73 11.19
CA ARG A 22 -32.71 -13.31 11.42
C ARG A 22 -32.79 -12.09 12.34
N ALA A 23 -32.18 -12.18 13.52
CA ALA A 23 -31.92 -11.00 14.33
C ALA A 23 -31.22 -9.95 13.46
N ALA A 24 -31.78 -8.73 13.38
CA ALA A 24 -31.17 -7.63 12.65
C ALA A 24 -29.75 -7.39 13.19
N ALA A 25 -28.75 -7.31 12.31
CA ALA A 25 -27.40 -6.94 12.71
C ALA A 25 -27.42 -5.52 13.31
N ALA A 26 -26.73 -5.30 14.43
CA ALA A 26 -26.74 -4.04 15.20
C ALA A 26 -25.98 -2.87 14.54
N GLU A 27 -25.34 -3.11 13.40
CA GLU A 27 -24.60 -2.14 12.59
C GLU A 27 -24.48 -2.68 11.15
N GLU A 28 -24.22 -1.80 10.19
CA GLU A 28 -24.06 -2.15 8.78
C GLU A 28 -22.69 -1.71 8.26
N GLY A 29 -21.88 -2.68 7.83
CA GLY A 29 -20.56 -2.48 7.26
C GLY A 29 -20.54 -2.67 5.74
N ARG A 30 -19.92 -1.75 4.99
CA ARG A 30 -19.82 -1.82 3.51
C ARG A 30 -18.47 -1.30 3.03
N PHE A 31 -17.85 -2.05 2.12
CA PHE A 31 -16.70 -1.56 1.35
C PHE A 31 -17.19 -0.83 0.09
N ALA A 32 -16.45 0.19 -0.32
CA ALA A 32 -16.67 0.86 -1.59
C ALA A 32 -15.34 1.34 -2.18
N THR A 33 -15.24 1.30 -3.51
CA THR A 33 -14.22 2.06 -4.25
C THR A 33 -14.90 3.34 -4.72
N VAL A 34 -14.48 4.49 -4.20
CA VAL A 34 -15.14 5.77 -4.47
C VAL A 34 -14.50 6.53 -5.62
N GLU A 35 -13.25 6.22 -5.93
CA GLU A 35 -12.59 6.58 -7.18
C GLU A 35 -11.40 5.64 -7.42
N PRO A 36 -10.75 5.68 -8.60
CA PRO A 36 -9.51 4.95 -8.82
C PRO A 36 -8.50 5.27 -7.71
N GLN A 37 -7.98 4.24 -7.06
CA GLN A 37 -7.02 4.37 -5.96
C GLN A 37 -7.59 4.97 -4.65
N VAL A 38 -8.91 5.03 -4.43
CA VAL A 38 -9.46 5.34 -3.11
C VAL A 38 -10.56 4.35 -2.75
N ARG A 39 -10.32 3.62 -1.66
CA ARG A 39 -11.27 2.69 -1.06
C ARG A 39 -11.72 3.23 0.28
N ILE A 40 -12.98 2.95 0.62
CA ILE A 40 -13.50 3.19 1.95
C ILE A 40 -14.15 1.93 2.52
N TYR A 41 -14.15 1.84 3.84
CA TYR A 41 -15.07 1.00 4.58
C TYR A 41 -15.94 1.89 5.44
N THR A 42 -17.25 1.83 5.21
CA THR A 42 -18.23 2.53 6.03
C THR A 42 -18.85 1.56 7.01
N ASN A 43 -19.00 1.99 8.26
CA ASN A 43 -19.74 1.24 9.26
C ASN A 43 -20.75 2.18 9.92
N GLN A 44 -22.02 1.98 9.59
CA GLN A 44 -23.15 2.75 10.09
C GLN A 44 -23.76 2.06 11.31
N PRO A 45 -24.16 2.81 12.35
CA PRO A 45 -24.88 2.23 13.48
C PRO A 45 -26.28 1.82 13.03
N ALA A 46 -26.87 0.81 13.67
CA ALA A 46 -28.32 0.61 13.57
C ALA A 46 -29.06 1.86 14.06
N ALA A 47 -30.36 1.96 13.74
CA ALA A 47 -31.21 3.06 14.18
C ALA A 47 -31.04 3.30 15.70
N SER A 48 -30.77 4.56 16.08
CA SER A 48 -30.44 4.91 17.47
C SER A 48 -31.55 4.45 18.43
N ALA A 49 -31.15 3.73 19.47
CA ALA A 49 -32.03 3.32 20.57
C ALA A 49 -32.38 4.48 21.52
N ALA A 50 -31.72 5.64 21.38
CA ALA A 50 -32.01 6.81 22.18
C ALA A 50 -33.39 7.43 21.81
N PRO A 51 -34.17 7.89 22.81
CA PRO A 51 -35.38 8.67 22.59
C PRO A 51 -35.14 9.86 21.67
N ALA A 52 -36.10 10.19 20.80
CA ALA A 52 -35.94 11.20 19.76
C ALA A 52 -35.57 12.60 20.30
N ASP A 53 -36.06 12.95 21.49
CA ASP A 53 -35.78 14.20 22.21
C ASP A 53 -34.36 14.29 22.78
N LYS A 54 -33.65 13.16 22.86
CA LYS A 54 -32.27 13.07 23.36
C LYS A 54 -31.24 12.81 22.27
N ARG A 55 -31.65 12.61 21.02
CA ARG A 55 -30.73 12.32 19.92
C ARG A 55 -29.90 13.55 19.55
N MET A 56 -28.59 13.36 19.50
CA MET A 56 -27.67 14.36 18.96
C MET A 56 -27.63 14.28 17.42
N PRO A 57 -27.24 15.37 16.73
CA PRO A 57 -26.97 15.32 15.30
C PRO A 57 -25.95 14.22 14.98
N PRO A 58 -26.14 13.47 13.87
CA PRO A 58 -25.27 12.36 13.50
C PRO A 58 -23.83 12.84 13.31
N ARG A 59 -22.89 11.95 13.62
CA ARG A 59 -21.46 12.18 13.46
C ARG A 59 -20.89 11.24 12.40
N VAL A 60 -20.21 11.82 11.41
CA VAL A 60 -19.35 11.06 10.50
C VAL A 60 -17.90 11.18 10.97
N MET A 61 -17.33 10.07 11.44
CA MET A 61 -15.92 9.99 11.82
C MET A 61 -15.13 9.48 10.62
N ILE A 62 -14.44 10.38 9.93
CA ILE A 62 -13.56 10.05 8.82
C ILE A 62 -12.20 9.68 9.41
N PHE A 63 -11.81 8.42 9.28
CA PHE A 63 -10.51 7.91 9.70
C PHE A 63 -9.64 7.60 8.49
N ALA A 64 -8.63 8.44 8.24
CA ALA A 64 -7.66 8.20 7.18
C ALA A 64 -6.54 7.25 7.64
N LEU A 65 -6.27 6.23 6.82
CA LEU A 65 -5.39 5.13 7.18
C LEU A 65 -3.91 5.52 7.32
N PRO A 66 -3.15 4.79 8.15
CA PRO A 66 -1.70 4.88 8.18
C PRO A 66 -1.03 4.36 6.92
N ASN A 67 0.22 4.79 6.71
CA ASN A 67 1.01 4.32 5.58
C ASN A 67 1.27 2.81 5.72
N GLY A 68 1.12 2.07 4.63
CA GLY A 68 1.41 0.63 4.58
C GLY A 68 0.31 -0.30 5.10
N ASN A 69 -0.82 0.24 5.55
CA ASN A 69 -1.96 -0.56 6.03
C ASN A 69 -3.11 -0.55 5.02
N THR A 70 -3.78 -1.69 4.92
CA THR A 70 -5.08 -1.85 4.24
C THR A 70 -6.25 -1.55 5.17
N LEU A 71 -7.44 -1.32 4.61
CA LEU A 71 -8.71 -1.21 5.34
C LEU A 71 -8.88 -2.39 6.28
N GLU A 72 -8.73 -3.60 5.76
CA GLU A 72 -8.92 -4.85 6.49
C GLU A 72 -7.98 -4.92 7.72
N GLN A 73 -6.71 -4.55 7.57
CA GLN A 73 -5.74 -4.48 8.67
C GLN A 73 -6.09 -3.38 9.68
N THR A 74 -6.47 -2.17 9.22
CA THR A 74 -6.78 -1.05 10.10
C THR A 74 -8.09 -1.24 10.89
N LEU A 75 -9.11 -1.86 10.29
CA LEU A 75 -10.32 -2.26 10.99
C LEU A 75 -10.00 -3.22 12.14
N GLY A 76 -9.06 -4.12 11.88
CA GLY A 76 -8.39 -4.98 12.86
C GLY A 76 -9.26 -6.14 13.35
N CYS A 77 -8.58 -7.16 13.86
CA CYS A 77 -9.19 -8.32 14.50
C CYS A 77 -8.22 -8.93 15.51
N LYS A 78 -8.63 -10.00 16.18
CA LYS A 78 -7.75 -10.78 17.04
C LYS A 78 -6.61 -11.37 16.23
N LYS A 79 -5.44 -11.41 16.85
CA LYS A 79 -4.28 -12.10 16.30
C LYS A 79 -4.61 -13.59 16.12
N ALA A 80 -4.23 -14.12 14.96
CA ALA A 80 -4.35 -15.54 14.65
C ALA A 80 -3.03 -16.03 14.02
N GLU A 81 -2.76 -17.33 14.14
CA GLU A 81 -1.60 -17.93 13.47
C GLU A 81 -1.70 -17.75 11.95
N GLY A 82 -0.59 -17.36 11.31
CA GLY A 82 -0.53 -17.08 9.87
C GLY A 82 -1.20 -15.76 9.45
N LEU A 83 -1.82 -15.03 10.37
CA LEU A 83 -2.39 -13.71 10.08
C LEU A 83 -1.34 -12.61 10.25
N ASP A 84 -1.31 -11.68 9.31
CA ASP A 84 -0.40 -10.54 9.33
C ASP A 84 -0.57 -9.71 10.62
N TRP A 85 0.55 -9.29 11.21
CA TRP A 85 0.54 -8.60 12.50
C TRP A 85 -0.20 -7.24 12.47
N HIS A 86 -0.33 -6.60 11.30
CA HIS A 86 -1.04 -5.33 11.18
C HIS A 86 -2.54 -5.44 11.49
N TYR A 87 -3.11 -6.64 11.53
CA TYR A 87 -4.50 -6.84 11.97
C TYR A 87 -4.69 -6.58 13.47
N ASP A 88 -3.64 -6.65 14.28
CA ASP A 88 -3.73 -6.58 15.74
C ASP A 88 -3.09 -5.31 16.34
N ILE A 89 -3.15 -4.17 15.63
CA ILE A 89 -2.45 -2.94 16.05
C ILE A 89 -3.28 -1.66 16.07
N GLN A 90 -4.46 -1.61 15.44
CA GLN A 90 -5.28 -0.38 15.34
C GLN A 90 -6.69 -0.60 15.87
N HIS A 91 -7.37 -1.65 15.41
CA HIS A 91 -8.75 -1.99 15.81
C HIS A 91 -9.74 -0.82 15.72
N VAL A 92 -9.66 -0.02 14.66
CA VAL A 92 -10.50 1.20 14.52
C VAL A 92 -11.99 0.86 14.61
N LEU A 93 -12.40 -0.30 14.12
CA LEU A 93 -13.79 -0.77 14.21
C LEU A 93 -14.20 -1.05 15.67
N ALA A 94 -13.36 -1.77 16.42
CA ALA A 94 -13.62 -2.07 17.83
C ALA A 94 -13.67 -0.80 18.70
N GLN A 95 -12.73 0.13 18.47
CA GLN A 95 -12.71 1.44 19.13
C GLN A 95 -13.98 2.25 18.81
N THR A 96 -14.45 2.22 17.56
CA THR A 96 -15.71 2.88 17.16
C THR A 96 -16.92 2.29 17.88
N ARG A 97 -16.98 0.96 18.03
CA ARG A 97 -18.07 0.30 18.77
C ARG A 97 -18.08 0.67 20.25
N LEU A 98 -16.92 0.77 20.87
CA LEU A 98 -16.82 1.30 22.23
C LEU A 98 -17.34 2.74 22.30
N LEU A 99 -16.94 3.61 21.37
CA LEU A 99 -17.42 5.00 21.34
C LEU A 99 -18.94 5.10 21.25
N ARG A 100 -19.60 4.27 20.42
CA ARG A 100 -21.06 4.20 20.35
C ARG A 100 -21.70 3.76 21.66
N LYS A 101 -21.07 2.85 22.41
CA LYS A 101 -21.54 2.45 23.74
C LYS A 101 -21.43 3.58 24.76
N LEU A 102 -20.38 4.39 24.65
CA LEU A 102 -20.14 5.53 25.55
C LEU A 102 -21.02 6.74 25.25
N THR A 103 -21.53 6.85 24.02
CA THR A 103 -22.34 7.98 23.53
C THR A 103 -23.57 7.49 22.75
N PRO A 104 -24.49 6.73 23.38
CA PRO A 104 -25.63 6.11 22.69
C PRO A 104 -26.60 7.13 22.05
N GLU A 105 -26.58 8.37 22.51
CA GLU A 105 -27.34 9.51 21.98
C GLU A 105 -26.79 10.07 20.66
N GLU A 106 -25.51 9.83 20.33
CA GLU A 106 -24.86 10.33 19.12
C GLU A 106 -24.68 9.19 18.10
N PRO A 107 -25.41 9.18 16.97
CA PRO A 107 -25.19 8.19 15.92
C PRO A 107 -23.82 8.42 15.26
N ILE A 108 -22.85 7.55 15.55
CA ILE A 108 -21.50 7.64 14.97
C ILE A 108 -21.37 6.68 13.79
N THR A 109 -21.21 7.22 12.59
CA THR A 109 -20.81 6.48 11.38
C THR A 109 -19.29 6.57 11.20
N LEU A 110 -18.62 5.42 11.10
CA LEU A 110 -17.20 5.37 10.72
C LEU A 110 -17.09 5.35 9.19
N VAL A 111 -16.22 6.21 8.64
CA VAL A 111 -15.74 6.14 7.26
C VAL A 111 -14.23 5.98 7.32
N CYS A 112 -13.76 4.75 7.15
CA CYS A 112 -12.33 4.42 7.14
C CYS A 112 -11.82 4.52 5.70
N ALA A 113 -10.77 5.31 5.43
CA ALA A 113 -10.38 5.69 4.08
C ALA A 113 -8.93 5.33 3.72
N GLU A 114 -8.78 4.49 2.70
CA GLU A 114 -7.52 3.95 2.17
C GLU A 114 -7.19 4.61 0.84
N ALA A 115 -5.97 5.15 0.73
CA ALA A 115 -5.41 5.62 -0.53
C ALA A 115 -4.60 4.52 -1.23
N GLY A 116 -4.59 4.55 -2.56
CA GLY A 116 -3.77 3.66 -3.37
C GLY A 116 -2.29 3.88 -3.13
N GLY A 117 -1.52 2.80 -3.28
CA GLY A 117 -0.14 2.74 -2.80
C GLY A 117 -0.03 2.73 -1.27
N LEU A 118 -1.16 2.60 -0.55
CA LEU A 118 -1.24 2.61 0.91
C LEU A 118 -0.59 3.86 1.53
N SER A 119 -0.74 5.01 0.87
CA SER A 119 -0.08 6.25 1.31
C SER A 119 -0.84 7.49 0.87
N TRP A 120 -1.57 8.11 1.81
CA TRP A 120 -2.20 9.42 1.60
C TRP A 120 -1.22 10.53 1.20
N PRO A 121 -0.01 10.65 1.78
CA PRO A 121 0.99 11.63 1.33
C PRO A 121 1.37 11.46 -0.14
N THR A 122 1.62 10.22 -0.56
CA THR A 122 2.00 9.90 -1.94
C THR A 122 0.84 10.15 -2.88
N TRP A 123 -0.35 9.64 -2.55
CA TRP A 123 -1.57 9.85 -3.34
C TRP A 123 -1.86 11.34 -3.51
N ARG A 124 -1.79 12.12 -2.43
CA ARG A 124 -2.05 13.56 -2.42
C ARG A 124 -1.02 14.32 -3.25
N GLY A 125 0.26 13.97 -3.13
CA GLY A 125 1.37 14.63 -3.84
C GLY A 125 1.50 14.23 -5.31
N SER A 126 0.96 13.07 -5.71
CA SER A 126 1.03 12.56 -7.09
C SER A 126 0.17 13.34 -8.09
N ARG A 127 -0.69 14.24 -7.62
CA ARG A 127 -1.68 14.94 -8.42
C ARG A 127 -1.84 16.39 -7.98
N ALA A 128 -2.08 17.28 -8.94
CA ALA A 128 -2.21 18.72 -8.68
C ALA A 128 -3.49 19.07 -7.89
N ASP A 129 -4.55 18.28 -8.03
CA ASP A 129 -5.86 18.49 -7.41
C ASP A 129 -6.05 17.73 -6.08
N GLY A 130 -4.97 17.16 -5.51
CA GLY A 130 -5.06 16.24 -4.37
C GLY A 130 -5.77 16.83 -3.15
N ASN A 131 -5.48 18.09 -2.82
CA ASN A 131 -6.18 18.82 -1.74
C ASN A 131 -7.67 18.94 -2.04
N ALA A 132 -8.02 19.44 -3.23
CA ALA A 132 -9.41 19.66 -3.64
C ALA A 132 -10.23 18.36 -3.62
N ARG A 133 -9.65 17.23 -4.08
CA ARG A 133 -10.28 15.91 -4.03
C ARG A 133 -10.52 15.44 -2.60
N ILE A 134 -9.53 15.59 -1.70
CA ILE A 134 -9.70 15.24 -0.29
C ILE A 134 -10.82 16.05 0.37
N GLY A 135 -10.88 17.36 0.11
CA GLY A 135 -11.97 18.22 0.58
C GLY A 135 -13.34 17.77 0.05
N ALA A 136 -13.40 17.42 -1.23
CA ALA A 136 -14.62 16.89 -1.86
C ALA A 136 -15.06 15.56 -1.24
N PHE A 137 -14.13 14.64 -0.96
CA PHE A 137 -14.46 13.39 -0.26
C PHE A 137 -15.05 13.65 1.12
N ALA A 138 -14.45 14.56 1.89
CA ALA A 138 -14.94 14.85 3.23
C ALA A 138 -16.38 15.39 3.22
N ASP A 139 -16.73 16.31 2.31
CA ASP A 139 -18.11 16.80 2.19
C ASP A 139 -19.05 15.73 1.60
N GLN A 140 -18.60 14.97 0.60
CA GLN A 140 -19.42 13.90 0.01
C GLN A 140 -19.77 12.84 1.04
N TRP A 141 -18.79 12.30 1.76
CA TRP A 141 -19.01 11.24 2.75
C TRP A 141 -19.84 11.73 3.93
N ARG A 142 -19.70 13.01 4.32
CA ARG A 142 -20.59 13.63 5.31
C ARG A 142 -22.05 13.54 4.87
N ARG A 143 -22.36 14.00 3.65
CA ARG A 143 -23.73 14.02 3.12
C ARG A 143 -24.28 12.61 2.92
N GLU A 144 -23.47 11.74 2.31
CA GLU A 144 -23.85 10.37 1.96
C GLU A 144 -24.10 9.49 3.20
N PHE A 145 -23.29 9.64 4.25
CA PHE A 145 -23.32 8.72 5.39
C PHE A 145 -23.83 9.33 6.70
N GLY A 146 -24.09 10.64 6.74
CA GLY A 146 -24.56 11.36 7.93
C GLY A 146 -25.81 12.23 7.73
N ALA A 147 -26.18 12.60 6.50
CA ALA A 147 -27.16 13.67 6.17
C ALA A 147 -26.61 15.11 6.30
N ASP A 148 -27.43 16.10 5.92
CA ASP A 148 -26.99 17.49 5.72
C ASP A 148 -26.60 18.24 7.00
N ASP A 149 -27.12 17.84 8.17
CA ASP A 149 -26.80 18.41 9.48
C ASP A 149 -25.70 17.64 10.22
N ALA A 150 -25.11 16.63 9.58
CA ALA A 150 -24.07 15.82 10.19
C ALA A 150 -22.83 16.63 10.56
N ARG A 151 -22.31 16.37 11.76
CA ARG A 151 -21.01 16.85 12.21
C ARG A 151 -19.92 15.87 11.81
N VAL A 152 -18.71 16.36 11.59
CA VAL A 152 -17.58 15.56 11.14
C VAL A 152 -16.46 15.63 12.16
N THR A 153 -16.01 14.44 12.58
CA THR A 153 -14.65 14.27 13.10
C THR A 153 -13.74 13.95 11.92
N LEU A 154 -12.71 14.79 11.72
CA LEU A 154 -11.60 14.49 10.83
C LEU A 154 -10.46 13.89 11.64
N THR A 155 -10.13 12.62 11.40
CA THR A 155 -9.09 11.89 12.15
C THR A 155 -8.27 10.97 11.25
N GLY A 156 -7.13 10.52 11.75
CA GLY A 156 -6.24 9.64 11.03
C GLY A 156 -4.95 9.38 11.77
N HIS A 157 -4.29 8.29 11.39
CA HIS A 157 -3.01 7.85 11.96
C HIS A 157 -1.90 7.90 10.92
N SER A 158 -0.67 8.23 11.32
CA SER A 158 0.52 8.22 10.45
C SER A 158 0.28 8.93 9.11
N GLY A 159 0.41 8.23 7.98
CA GLY A 159 0.03 8.64 6.61
C GLY A 159 -1.26 9.44 6.52
N GLY A 160 -2.28 9.04 7.27
CA GLY A 160 -3.61 9.66 7.30
C GLY A 160 -3.60 11.13 7.68
N GLY A 161 -2.56 11.61 8.37
CA GLY A 161 -2.38 13.05 8.61
C GLY A 161 -2.35 13.87 7.34
N SER A 162 -1.81 13.32 6.24
CA SER A 162 -1.81 14.01 4.94
C SER A 162 -3.22 14.22 4.39
N PHE A 163 -4.17 13.32 4.65
CA PHE A 163 -5.59 13.53 4.38
C PHE A 163 -6.14 14.68 5.23
N ILE A 164 -5.84 14.71 6.53
CA ILE A 164 -6.30 15.78 7.43
C ILE A 164 -5.85 17.15 6.92
N PHE A 165 -4.55 17.33 6.64
CA PHE A 165 -4.03 18.60 6.14
C PHE A 165 -4.47 18.89 4.70
N GLY A 166 -4.66 17.86 3.87
CA GLY A 166 -5.24 18.02 2.54
C GLY A 166 -6.65 18.61 2.60
N ALA A 167 -7.48 18.14 3.54
CA ALA A 167 -8.82 18.68 3.78
C ALA A 167 -8.76 20.11 4.31
N ILE A 168 -7.85 20.44 5.24
CA ILE A 168 -7.67 21.81 5.75
C ILE A 168 -7.23 22.77 4.62
N GLU A 169 -6.35 22.31 3.75
CA GLU A 169 -5.84 23.10 2.63
C GLU A 169 -6.85 23.22 1.47
N ALA A 170 -7.80 22.30 1.34
CA ALA A 170 -8.82 22.31 0.29
C ALA A 170 -9.77 23.51 0.36
N PHE A 171 -9.90 24.13 1.54
CA PHE A 171 -10.83 25.22 1.79
C PHE A 171 -10.10 26.46 2.30
N ASP A 172 -10.59 27.66 1.94
CA ASP A 172 -10.06 28.92 2.49
C ASP A 172 -10.23 29.02 4.01
N GLN A 173 -11.32 28.42 4.52
CA GLN A 173 -11.64 28.27 5.93
C GLN A 173 -12.08 26.83 6.18
N ILE A 174 -11.65 26.25 7.31
CA ILE A 174 -12.08 24.91 7.70
C ILE A 174 -13.61 24.93 7.85
N PRO A 175 -14.34 24.07 7.13
CA PRO A 175 -15.80 24.11 7.13
C PRO A 175 -16.40 23.91 8.53
N VAL A 176 -17.50 24.60 8.80
CA VAL A 176 -18.13 24.62 10.12
C VAL A 176 -18.72 23.27 10.55
N TRP A 177 -18.99 22.38 9.59
CA TRP A 177 -19.45 21.02 9.84
C TRP A 177 -18.33 20.10 10.34
N ILE A 178 -17.06 20.51 10.26
CA ILE A 178 -15.96 19.85 10.99
C ILE A 178 -15.92 20.46 12.38
N ASP A 179 -16.35 19.72 13.40
CA ASP A 179 -16.33 20.16 14.81
C ASP A 179 -15.17 19.56 15.60
N ARG A 180 -14.53 18.50 15.09
CA ARG A 180 -13.39 17.86 15.75
C ARG A 180 -12.30 17.50 14.75
N ILE A 181 -11.07 17.90 15.07
CA ILE A 181 -9.87 17.44 14.37
C ILE A 181 -9.03 16.68 15.38
N ALA A 182 -8.81 15.40 15.13
CA ALA A 182 -8.05 14.51 15.99
C ALA A 182 -6.87 13.92 15.19
N ILE A 183 -5.64 14.27 15.56
CA ILE A 183 -4.44 13.86 14.83
C ILE A 183 -3.69 12.82 15.67
N LEU A 184 -3.65 11.58 15.19
CA LEU A 184 -3.07 10.47 15.94
C LEU A 184 -1.68 10.19 15.37
N ASP A 185 -0.64 10.73 16.00
CA ASP A 185 0.75 10.53 15.58
C ASP A 185 0.96 10.77 14.07
N ALA A 186 0.37 11.87 13.59
CA ALA A 186 0.18 12.13 12.16
C ALA A 186 0.36 13.62 11.78
N ASN A 187 0.91 14.45 12.67
CA ASN A 187 0.98 15.90 12.46
C ASN A 187 2.22 16.37 11.70
N TYR A 188 3.06 15.48 11.16
CA TYR A 188 4.33 15.85 10.53
C TYR A 188 4.19 16.78 9.30
N ALA A 189 3.04 16.78 8.62
CA ALA A 189 2.74 17.70 7.52
C ALA A 189 2.28 19.11 7.97
N PHE A 190 2.25 19.38 9.29
CA PHE A 190 1.92 20.71 9.79
C PHE A 190 2.96 21.76 9.35
N ASP A 191 2.45 22.82 8.73
CA ASP A 191 3.15 24.02 8.33
C ASP A 191 2.42 25.22 8.97
N ALA A 192 3.11 25.98 9.81
CA ALA A 192 2.52 27.10 10.55
C ALA A 192 1.98 28.20 9.63
N ALA A 193 2.67 28.49 8.53
CA ALA A 193 2.27 29.52 7.59
C ALA A 193 1.00 29.14 6.82
N LYS A 194 0.81 27.84 6.56
CA LYS A 194 -0.38 27.33 5.84
C LYS A 194 -1.56 27.03 6.75
N HIS A 195 -1.30 26.49 7.95
CA HIS A 195 -2.34 25.87 8.78
C HIS A 195 -2.64 26.65 10.06
N GLY A 196 -1.65 27.33 10.65
CA GLY A 196 -1.76 27.95 11.98
C GLY A 196 -2.96 28.87 12.09
N GLY A 197 -2.99 29.92 11.26
CA GLY A 197 -4.09 30.89 11.24
C GLY A 197 -5.45 30.31 10.80
N LYS A 198 -5.48 29.21 10.03
CA LYS A 198 -6.74 28.53 9.69
C LYS A 198 -7.31 27.79 10.91
N LEU A 199 -6.48 27.04 11.63
CA LEU A 199 -6.87 26.29 12.82
C LEU A 199 -7.29 27.21 13.96
N VAL A 200 -6.58 28.32 14.19
CA VAL A 200 -6.91 29.31 15.23
C VAL A 200 -8.28 29.94 14.95
N ARG A 201 -8.51 30.46 13.73
CA ARG A 201 -9.82 31.02 13.34
C ARG A 201 -10.94 29.99 13.47
N TRP A 202 -10.68 28.75 13.06
CA TRP A 202 -11.64 27.66 13.22
C TRP A 202 -11.97 27.42 14.71
N LEU A 203 -10.97 27.29 15.58
CA LEU A 203 -11.15 27.12 17.03
C LEU A 203 -11.88 28.29 17.69
N GLN A 204 -11.58 29.53 17.30
CA GLN A 204 -12.24 30.72 17.85
C GLN A 204 -13.68 30.89 17.37
N GLY A 205 -14.01 30.35 16.19
CA GLY A 205 -15.34 30.53 15.58
C GLY A 205 -16.48 29.76 16.26
N ASP A 206 -16.19 28.73 17.08
CA ASP A 206 -17.23 28.00 17.83
C ASP A 206 -16.65 27.28 19.06
N LYS A 207 -17.34 27.32 20.21
CA LYS A 207 -16.90 26.71 21.48
C LYS A 207 -17.01 25.18 21.51
N SER A 208 -17.76 24.57 20.59
CA SER A 208 -17.82 23.12 20.41
C SER A 208 -16.57 22.57 19.73
N ARG A 209 -15.87 23.37 18.93
CA ARG A 209 -14.73 22.92 18.12
C ARG A 209 -13.55 22.49 18.97
N ARG A 210 -12.96 21.34 18.63
CA ARG A 210 -11.83 20.75 19.38
C ARG A 210 -10.69 20.27 18.49
N LEU A 211 -9.47 20.61 18.88
CA LEU A 211 -8.23 20.10 18.27
C LEU A 211 -7.52 19.19 19.27
N ILE A 212 -7.34 17.93 18.89
CA ILE A 212 -6.64 16.93 19.69
C ILE A 212 -5.47 16.40 18.90
N VAL A 213 -4.30 16.33 19.52
CA VAL A 213 -3.11 15.73 18.91
C VAL A 213 -2.50 14.76 19.91
N LEU A 214 -2.31 13.52 19.49
CA LEU A 214 -1.57 12.52 20.26
C LEU A 214 -0.25 12.27 19.54
N ALA A 215 0.86 12.25 20.27
CA ALA A 215 2.19 11.98 19.74
C ALA A 215 3.04 11.30 20.80
N TYR A 216 4.25 10.91 20.42
CA TYR A 216 5.28 10.47 21.33
C TYR A 216 6.64 11.03 20.92
N ASP A 217 7.60 11.02 21.84
CA ASP A 217 8.96 11.43 21.53
C ASP A 217 9.64 10.38 20.64
N ASP A 218 9.71 10.70 19.35
CA ASP A 218 10.26 9.86 18.31
C ASP A 218 11.70 10.23 17.91
N ARG A 219 12.27 11.30 18.48
CA ARG A 219 13.55 11.91 18.06
C ARG A 219 14.76 10.99 18.17
N ASN A 220 14.70 10.01 19.07
CA ASN A 220 15.80 9.13 19.42
C ASN A 220 15.52 7.66 19.12
N ILE A 221 14.43 7.37 18.40
CA ILE A 221 14.17 6.00 17.96
C ILE A 221 15.20 5.63 16.90
N GLU A 222 15.81 4.48 17.10
CA GLU A 222 16.70 3.87 16.12
C GLU A 222 16.14 2.54 15.62
N PHE A 223 16.35 2.29 14.34
CA PHE A 223 16.13 0.99 13.73
C PHE A 223 17.45 0.55 13.09
N ASN A 224 18.02 -0.55 13.57
CA ASN A 224 19.35 -1.04 13.20
C ASN A 224 20.46 0.02 13.36
N GLY A 225 20.49 0.71 14.50
CA GLY A 225 21.50 1.72 14.83
C GLY A 225 21.43 3.02 14.02
N LYS A 226 20.35 3.22 13.26
CA LYS A 226 20.08 4.45 12.50
C LYS A 226 18.82 5.12 13.01
N LYS A 227 18.86 6.44 13.19
CA LYS A 227 17.68 7.22 13.55
C LYS A 227 16.58 7.04 12.52
N VAL A 228 15.38 6.72 13.02
CA VAL A 228 14.17 6.56 12.19
C VAL A 228 13.66 7.90 11.68
N VAL A 229 13.84 8.96 12.48
CA VAL A 229 13.44 10.33 12.14
C VAL A 229 14.68 11.21 11.96
N GLY A 230 14.62 12.09 10.95
CA GLY A 230 15.64 13.11 10.72
C GLY A 230 15.64 14.18 11.83
N PRO A 231 16.64 15.08 11.84
CA PRO A 231 16.83 16.07 12.89
C PRO A 231 15.62 17.01 13.07
N ASP A 232 14.89 17.32 12.00
CA ASP A 232 13.71 18.20 12.00
C ASP A 232 12.38 17.46 11.79
N GLY A 233 12.45 16.13 11.62
CA GLY A 233 11.32 15.25 11.36
C GLY A 233 10.63 14.77 12.63
N GLY A 234 9.61 13.92 12.44
CA GLY A 234 8.87 13.29 13.54
C GLY A 234 7.69 14.10 14.05
N THR A 235 6.81 13.41 14.75
CA THR A 235 5.55 13.96 15.30
C THR A 235 5.79 14.74 16.59
N PHE A 236 6.85 14.41 17.34
CA PHE A 236 7.26 15.17 18.50
C PHE A 236 7.56 16.63 18.15
N ARG A 237 8.41 16.83 17.13
CA ARG A 237 8.80 18.18 16.69
C ARG A 237 7.67 18.90 16.00
N ALA A 238 6.87 18.18 15.22
CA ALA A 238 5.66 18.76 14.63
C ALA A 238 4.67 19.24 15.70
N THR A 239 4.56 18.51 16.82
CA THR A 239 3.74 18.91 17.96
C THR A 239 4.25 20.19 18.59
N GLN A 240 5.56 20.31 18.79
CA GLN A 240 6.18 21.54 19.28
C GLN A 240 5.89 22.72 18.34
N ARG A 241 6.07 22.55 17.03
CA ARG A 241 5.73 23.59 16.04
C ARG A 241 4.26 24.01 16.11
N MET A 242 3.34 23.07 16.33
CA MET A 242 1.92 23.39 16.49
C MET A 242 1.65 24.18 17.76
N VAL A 243 2.21 23.75 18.90
CA VAL A 243 2.07 24.45 20.18
C VAL A 243 2.63 25.87 20.06
N ASP A 244 3.84 26.02 19.52
CA ASP A 244 4.50 27.32 19.34
C ASP A 244 3.73 28.24 18.40
N ALA A 245 3.09 27.70 17.36
CA ALA A 245 2.24 28.47 16.46
C ALA A 245 0.94 28.96 17.13
N PHE A 246 0.49 28.34 18.23
CA PHE A 246 -0.77 28.68 18.90
C PHE A 246 -0.58 29.50 20.18
N ARG A 247 0.58 29.39 20.85
CA ARG A 247 0.90 30.18 22.06
C ARG A 247 0.68 31.69 21.91
N PRO A 248 0.97 32.33 20.77
CA PRO A 248 0.70 33.76 20.60
C PRO A 248 -0.79 34.12 20.59
N GLU A 249 -1.67 33.16 20.28
CA GLU A 249 -3.10 33.40 20.02
C GLU A 249 -3.97 33.15 21.25
N PHE A 250 -3.55 32.24 22.14
CA PHE A 250 -4.22 31.95 23.41
C PHE A 250 -3.28 31.20 24.37
N ALA A 251 -3.60 31.26 25.66
CA ALA A 251 -2.83 30.57 26.69
C ALA A 251 -2.85 29.05 26.48
N ILE A 252 -1.67 28.44 26.59
CA ILE A 252 -1.45 26.99 26.58
C ILE A 252 -0.65 26.62 27.83
N GLU A 253 -1.30 25.91 28.73
CA GLU A 253 -0.70 25.33 29.94
C GLU A 253 -0.01 24.01 29.58
N GLU A 254 1.20 23.81 30.09
CA GLU A 254 1.87 22.52 30.06
C GLU A 254 1.73 21.85 31.43
N ARG A 255 1.28 20.60 31.46
CA ARG A 255 1.14 19.81 32.68
C ARG A 255 1.46 18.34 32.44
N GLN A 256 1.71 17.60 33.50
CA GLN A 256 1.90 16.15 33.42
C GLN A 256 0.58 15.44 33.68
N THR A 257 0.16 14.58 32.75
CA THR A 257 -1.07 13.78 32.88
C THR A 257 -0.74 12.31 32.64
N GLY A 258 -0.68 11.54 33.74
CA GLY A 258 -0.16 10.17 33.69
C GLY A 258 1.27 10.15 33.15
N PRO A 259 1.62 9.27 32.20
CA PRO A 259 2.94 9.24 31.60
C PRO A 259 3.17 10.35 30.56
N PHE A 260 2.17 11.15 30.20
CA PHE A 260 2.25 12.11 29.10
C PHE A 260 2.54 13.53 29.57
N THR A 261 3.32 14.26 28.77
CA THR A 261 3.30 15.72 28.79
C THR A 261 2.05 16.18 28.04
N GLU A 262 1.20 16.95 28.71
CA GLU A 262 -0.05 17.46 28.17
C GLU A 262 0.02 18.97 27.99
N TYR A 263 -0.34 19.44 26.80
CA TYR A 263 -0.55 20.86 26.53
C TYR A 263 -2.05 21.14 26.40
N VAL A 264 -2.56 22.07 27.20
CA VAL A 264 -3.98 22.38 27.31
C VAL A 264 -4.21 23.86 27.01
N GLY A 265 -5.06 24.14 26.02
CA GLY A 265 -5.45 25.51 25.66
C GLY A 265 -6.95 25.63 25.40
N LEU A 266 -7.42 26.89 25.39
CA LEU A 266 -8.83 27.25 25.12
C LEU A 266 -9.83 26.44 25.95
N ASP A 267 -9.74 26.49 27.29
CA ASP A 267 -10.66 25.80 28.20
C ASP A 267 -10.76 24.28 27.94
N GLY A 268 -9.65 23.66 27.56
CA GLY A 268 -9.58 22.22 27.27
C GLY A 268 -10.00 21.81 25.86
N ARG A 269 -10.23 22.77 24.96
CA ARG A 269 -10.61 22.51 23.55
C ARG A 269 -9.41 22.19 22.65
N VAL A 270 -8.23 22.63 23.05
CA VAL A 270 -6.96 22.29 22.41
C VAL A 270 -6.18 21.40 23.38
N ARG A 271 -5.92 20.15 22.98
CA ARG A 271 -5.26 19.14 23.82
C ARG A 271 -4.16 18.45 23.02
N PHE A 272 -2.92 18.56 23.47
CA PHE A 272 -1.82 17.75 22.95
C PHE A 272 -1.36 16.79 24.03
N TYR A 273 -1.18 15.51 23.69
CA TYR A 273 -0.56 14.53 24.57
C TYR A 273 0.71 14.01 23.92
N VAL A 274 1.83 14.09 24.62
CA VAL A 274 3.13 13.63 24.14
C VAL A 274 3.68 12.60 25.12
N HIS A 275 3.80 11.36 24.68
CA HIS A 275 4.45 10.32 25.48
C HIS A 275 5.98 10.52 25.44
N PRO A 276 6.69 10.67 26.57
CA PRO A 276 8.11 11.03 26.60
C PRO A 276 9.06 9.93 26.11
N ASN A 277 8.57 8.70 26.00
CA ASN A 277 9.27 7.54 25.40
C ASN A 277 10.75 7.39 25.85
N PRO A 278 11.03 7.32 27.17
CA PRO A 278 12.40 7.33 27.68
C PRO A 278 13.22 6.08 27.30
N GLN A 279 12.56 5.02 26.82
CA GLN A 279 13.20 3.80 26.33
C GLN A 279 13.37 3.78 24.80
N TYR A 280 13.09 4.88 24.11
CA TYR A 280 13.24 5.03 22.64
C TYR A 280 12.56 3.92 21.83
N LYS A 281 11.39 3.45 22.29
CA LYS A 281 10.62 2.39 21.63
C LYS A 281 9.87 2.96 20.43
N ILE A 282 9.54 2.08 19.47
CA ILE A 282 8.58 2.40 18.40
C ILE A 282 7.17 2.29 19.00
N LEU A 283 6.59 3.43 19.39
CA LEU A 283 5.21 3.49 19.92
C LEU A 283 4.18 3.86 18.85
N HIS A 284 4.62 4.03 17.60
CA HIS A 284 3.84 4.56 16.48
C HIS A 284 2.41 3.98 16.38
N THR A 285 2.27 2.65 16.41
CA THR A 285 0.96 1.98 16.35
C THR A 285 0.38 1.70 17.73
N ALA A 286 1.24 1.45 18.72
CA ALA A 286 0.84 1.22 20.11
C ALA A 286 0.06 2.41 20.70
N LEU A 287 0.41 3.65 20.34
CA LEU A 287 -0.28 4.85 20.78
C LEU A 287 -1.77 4.83 20.40
N VAL A 288 -2.11 4.26 19.24
CA VAL A 288 -3.48 4.26 18.70
C VAL A 288 -4.26 3.02 19.12
N GLY A 289 -3.68 1.83 18.97
CA GLY A 289 -4.30 0.59 19.39
C GLY A 289 -4.12 0.35 20.88
N ASP A 290 -2.93 -0.13 21.27
CA ASP A 290 -2.62 -0.62 22.62
C ASP A 290 -2.92 0.38 23.75
N MET A 291 -2.76 1.68 23.47
CA MET A 291 -2.93 2.77 24.43
C MET A 291 -4.30 3.45 24.33
N ASN A 292 -5.21 2.98 23.47
CA ASN A 292 -6.56 3.53 23.27
C ASN A 292 -6.59 4.96 22.66
N GLY A 293 -5.66 5.28 21.76
CA GLY A 293 -5.51 6.64 21.23
C GLY A 293 -6.73 7.17 20.49
N LEU A 294 -7.43 6.35 19.71
CA LEU A 294 -8.65 6.83 19.03
C LEU A 294 -9.76 7.10 20.04
N VAL A 295 -9.99 6.20 21.01
CA VAL A 295 -11.01 6.41 22.07
C VAL A 295 -10.70 7.66 22.89
N GLN A 296 -9.43 7.86 23.29
CA GLN A 296 -8.98 9.09 23.96
C GLN A 296 -9.30 10.33 23.15
N ALA A 297 -8.86 10.38 21.89
CA ALA A 297 -9.03 11.58 21.08
C ALA A 297 -10.49 11.93 20.79
N GLN A 298 -11.38 10.94 20.72
CA GLN A 298 -12.81 11.17 20.50
C GLN A 298 -13.57 11.56 21.77
N THR A 299 -13.17 11.06 22.93
CA THR A 299 -13.89 11.31 24.20
C THR A 299 -13.47 12.60 24.90
N LEU A 300 -12.27 13.12 24.64
CA LEU A 300 -11.81 14.39 25.21
C LEU A 300 -12.80 15.54 24.95
N GLY A 301 -13.19 16.22 26.03
CA GLY A 301 -14.13 17.33 26.06
C GLY A 301 -15.59 16.92 25.77
N THR A 302 -15.95 15.66 26.02
CA THR A 302 -17.31 15.10 25.94
C THR A 302 -17.71 14.51 27.31
N PRO A 303 -19.00 14.20 27.56
CA PRO A 303 -19.41 13.51 28.78
C PRO A 303 -18.74 12.14 29.02
N ALA A 304 -18.19 11.53 27.98
CA ALA A 304 -17.46 10.25 28.06
C ALA A 304 -15.97 10.40 28.42
N GLU A 305 -15.44 11.62 28.59
CA GLU A 305 -14.05 11.83 29.01
C GLU A 305 -13.81 11.11 30.35
N GLY A 306 -12.87 10.16 30.37
CA GLY A 306 -12.48 9.43 31.59
C GLY A 306 -13.43 8.31 32.04
N THR A 307 -14.45 7.93 31.25
CA THR A 307 -15.44 6.91 31.67
C THR A 307 -15.16 5.49 31.16
N TRP A 308 -14.18 5.32 30.28
CA TRP A 308 -13.92 4.07 29.54
C TRP A 308 -12.60 3.39 29.90
N GLY A 309 -11.86 3.93 30.86
CA GLY A 309 -10.52 3.48 31.25
C GLY A 309 -9.53 4.64 31.27
N THR A 310 -8.27 4.34 30.99
CA THR A 310 -7.17 5.32 31.05
C THR A 310 -6.34 5.27 29.77
N PHE A 311 -6.03 6.44 29.21
CA PHE A 311 -5.10 6.55 28.08
C PHE A 311 -3.71 6.05 28.46
N GLY A 312 -3.12 5.17 27.64
CA GLY A 312 -1.88 4.45 27.97
C GLY A 312 -2.07 3.21 28.86
N GLY A 313 -3.29 2.94 29.33
CA GLY A 313 -3.66 1.69 30.01
C GLY A 313 -4.04 0.57 29.02
N PRO A 314 -4.45 -0.61 29.51
CA PRO A 314 -4.88 -1.73 28.68
C PRO A 314 -6.01 -1.37 27.70
N ARG A 315 -6.14 -2.14 26.61
CA ARG A 315 -7.19 -1.95 25.59
C ARG A 315 -8.59 -2.00 26.24
N ALA A 316 -9.28 -0.87 26.26
CA ALA A 316 -10.64 -0.74 26.79
C ALA A 316 -11.70 -1.36 25.87
N TYR A 317 -11.34 -1.60 24.61
CA TYR A 317 -12.23 -2.05 23.56
C TYR A 317 -12.09 -3.56 23.24
N GLU A 318 -11.35 -4.32 24.06
CA GLU A 318 -11.04 -5.74 23.80
C GLU A 318 -12.29 -6.59 23.50
N ALA A 319 -13.39 -6.32 24.21
CA ALA A 319 -14.67 -7.00 24.01
C ALA A 319 -15.34 -6.77 22.64
N PHE A 320 -14.87 -5.77 21.87
CA PHE A 320 -15.41 -5.41 20.55
C PHE A 320 -14.50 -5.81 19.40
N VAL A 321 -13.34 -6.40 19.69
CA VAL A 321 -12.38 -6.84 18.67
C VAL A 321 -12.96 -8.02 17.90
N GLU A 322 -12.92 -7.92 16.58
CA GLU A 322 -13.39 -8.97 15.68
C GLU A 322 -12.58 -10.26 15.85
N GLU A 323 -13.24 -11.41 15.78
CA GLU A 323 -12.54 -12.71 15.81
C GLU A 323 -11.73 -12.95 14.53
N ARG A 324 -12.16 -12.36 13.41
CA ARG A 324 -11.56 -12.56 12.08
C ARG A 324 -11.55 -11.25 11.29
N PRO A 325 -10.67 -11.12 10.28
CA PRO A 325 -10.68 -9.96 9.40
C PRO A 325 -12.05 -9.68 8.79
N VAL A 326 -12.48 -8.43 8.84
CA VAL A 326 -13.56 -7.94 7.99
C VAL A 326 -13.00 -7.79 6.59
N VAL A 327 -13.56 -8.54 5.64
CA VAL A 327 -13.02 -8.64 4.27
C VAL A 327 -13.98 -8.04 3.24
N ASP A 328 -13.39 -7.46 2.21
CA ASP A 328 -14.11 -6.94 1.06
C ASP A 328 -14.55 -8.09 0.13
N ASP A 329 -15.80 -8.53 0.25
CA ASP A 329 -16.35 -9.61 -0.59
C ASP A 329 -16.44 -9.25 -2.08
N ALA A 330 -16.34 -7.96 -2.45
CA ALA A 330 -16.20 -7.57 -3.86
C ALA A 330 -14.85 -8.05 -4.45
N LYS A 331 -13.81 -8.21 -3.61
CA LYS A 331 -12.57 -8.90 -3.99
C LYS A 331 -12.75 -10.42 -4.15
N LYS A 332 -13.81 -11.02 -3.59
CA LYS A 332 -14.18 -12.42 -3.85
C LYS A 332 -15.00 -12.58 -5.14
N THR A 333 -15.83 -11.60 -5.50
CA THR A 333 -16.77 -11.69 -6.63
C THR A 333 -16.21 -11.28 -7.99
N GLY A 334 -14.98 -10.74 -8.05
CA GLY A 334 -14.16 -10.80 -9.27
C GLY A 334 -13.70 -12.23 -9.64
N ASN A 335 -14.09 -13.23 -8.83
CA ASN A 335 -13.73 -14.63 -8.97
C ASN A 335 -14.92 -15.53 -8.60
N VAL A 336 -16.10 -15.32 -9.20
CA VAL A 336 -17.23 -16.26 -9.10
C VAL A 336 -17.66 -16.70 -10.48
N GLY A 337 -16.94 -17.71 -10.96
CA GLY A 337 -17.31 -18.58 -12.06
C GLY A 337 -16.87 -20.01 -11.75
N ALA A 338 -17.09 -20.50 -10.54
CA ALA A 338 -17.07 -21.93 -10.22
C ALA A 338 -17.75 -22.16 -8.87
N GLN A 339 -18.98 -22.67 -8.91
CA GLN A 339 -19.61 -23.30 -7.76
C GLN A 339 -18.82 -24.56 -7.41
N THR A 340 -18.56 -24.78 -6.13
CA THR A 340 -18.05 -26.03 -5.59
C THR A 340 -19.11 -27.12 -5.72
N PRO A 341 -18.74 -28.33 -6.16
CA PRO A 341 -19.27 -29.50 -5.48
C PRO A 341 -18.14 -30.45 -5.04
N GLY A 342 -18.27 -30.95 -3.82
CA GLY A 342 -17.70 -32.22 -3.39
C GLY A 342 -16.23 -32.22 -2.98
N ASN A 343 -15.98 -32.81 -1.80
CA ASN A 343 -14.68 -33.35 -1.40
C ASN A 343 -14.07 -34.18 -2.54
N GLU A 344 -12.91 -33.75 -3.06
CA GLU A 344 -11.75 -34.57 -3.47
C GLU A 344 -10.62 -33.67 -4.01
N ASN A 345 -9.38 -33.89 -3.58
CA ASN A 345 -8.16 -33.44 -4.27
C ASN A 345 -8.01 -34.21 -5.61
N PRO A 346 -7.18 -33.78 -6.59
CA PRO A 346 -6.64 -32.44 -6.90
C PRO A 346 -6.61 -32.09 -8.42
N SER A 347 -6.53 -30.80 -8.81
CA SER A 347 -5.79 -30.29 -10.01
C SER A 347 -5.95 -28.77 -10.26
N PRO A 348 -5.00 -28.14 -11.00
CA PRO A 348 -4.55 -26.75 -10.79
C PRO A 348 -5.31 -25.70 -11.62
N SER A 349 -5.16 -24.43 -11.24
CA SER A 349 -5.40 -23.28 -12.15
C SER A 349 -4.76 -23.59 -13.52
N PRO A 350 -5.39 -23.28 -14.66
CA PRO A 350 -4.86 -23.63 -15.97
C PRO A 350 -3.47 -23.03 -16.11
N SER A 351 -2.48 -23.89 -16.30
CA SER A 351 -1.09 -23.48 -16.47
C SER A 351 -0.97 -22.58 -17.69
N LEU A 352 -0.21 -21.50 -17.56
CA LEU A 352 0.04 -20.61 -18.70
C LEU A 352 0.76 -21.40 -19.79
N ARG A 353 0.30 -21.25 -21.04
CA ARG A 353 0.91 -21.90 -22.20
C ARG A 353 2.37 -21.48 -22.30
N GLY A 354 3.23 -22.47 -22.44
CA GLY A 354 4.67 -22.31 -22.60
C GLY A 354 5.10 -22.40 -24.07
N ARG A 355 6.09 -21.60 -24.48
CA ARG A 355 6.80 -21.74 -25.75
C ARG A 355 8.31 -21.75 -25.52
N GLY A 356 9.00 -22.71 -26.13
CA GLY A 356 10.46 -22.80 -26.05
C GLY A 356 11.17 -21.58 -26.64
N ILE A 357 12.31 -21.20 -26.05
CA ILE A 357 13.25 -20.22 -26.60
C ILE A 357 14.50 -20.95 -27.10
N GLU A 358 14.74 -20.91 -28.40
CA GLU A 358 15.86 -21.60 -29.06
C GLU A 358 17.13 -20.74 -29.16
N THR A 359 16.99 -19.43 -28.93
CA THR A 359 18.10 -18.47 -28.98
C THR A 359 19.04 -18.56 -27.77
N ILE A 360 18.60 -19.18 -26.66
CA ILE A 360 19.50 -19.54 -25.57
C ILE A 360 20.19 -20.86 -25.96
N PRO A 361 21.53 -20.90 -26.10
CA PRO A 361 22.22 -22.13 -26.50
C PRO A 361 21.94 -23.30 -25.55
N PRO A 362 21.99 -24.55 -26.03
CA PRO A 362 21.87 -25.72 -25.16
C PRO A 362 22.94 -25.72 -24.07
N ARG A 363 22.56 -26.11 -22.85
CA ARG A 363 23.51 -26.24 -21.75
C ARG A 363 24.52 -27.33 -22.06
N ARG A 364 25.81 -27.03 -21.93
CA ARG A 364 26.87 -28.05 -22.10
C ARG A 364 26.78 -29.10 -20.99
N VAL A 365 27.10 -30.35 -21.33
CA VAL A 365 27.08 -31.48 -20.39
C VAL A 365 28.07 -31.28 -19.24
N ASP A 366 29.21 -30.62 -19.51
CA ASP A 366 30.26 -30.32 -18.55
C ASP A 366 30.12 -28.95 -17.85
N ALA A 367 28.99 -28.25 -18.04
CA ALA A 367 28.77 -26.96 -17.41
C ALA A 367 28.66 -27.08 -15.88
N ILE A 368 29.28 -26.16 -15.16
CA ILE A 368 29.27 -26.11 -13.70
C ILE A 368 27.87 -25.76 -13.16
N GLY A 369 27.56 -26.25 -11.96
CA GLY A 369 26.33 -25.94 -11.23
C GLY A 369 26.32 -24.52 -10.66
N GLY A 370 25.14 -24.05 -10.26
CA GLY A 370 24.96 -22.69 -9.75
C GLY A 370 25.82 -22.39 -8.53
N ARG A 371 25.84 -23.27 -7.52
CA ARG A 371 26.64 -23.05 -6.31
C ARG A 371 28.14 -23.04 -6.58
N ALA A 372 28.63 -23.99 -7.38
CA ALA A 372 30.03 -24.05 -7.78
C ALA A 372 30.46 -22.79 -8.57
N PHE A 373 29.57 -22.26 -9.41
CA PHE A 373 29.81 -20.97 -10.06
C PHE A 373 29.89 -19.82 -9.05
N MET A 374 29.00 -19.77 -8.06
CA MET A 374 29.05 -18.73 -7.01
C MET A 374 30.38 -18.78 -6.24
N GLU A 375 30.86 -19.96 -5.85
CA GLU A 375 32.16 -20.13 -5.20
C GLU A 375 33.31 -19.59 -6.06
N LYS A 376 33.31 -19.91 -7.36
CA LYS A 376 34.31 -19.44 -8.33
C LYS A 376 34.39 -17.91 -8.40
N ILE A 377 33.25 -17.21 -8.28
CA ILE A 377 33.20 -15.74 -8.40
C ILE A 377 33.29 -14.99 -7.06
N ALA A 378 33.30 -15.69 -5.92
CA ALA A 378 33.19 -15.09 -4.59
C ALA A 378 34.27 -14.04 -4.28
N GLY A 379 35.49 -14.26 -4.78
CA GLY A 379 36.63 -13.35 -4.59
C GLY A 379 36.92 -12.42 -5.78
N LEU A 380 36.15 -12.49 -6.86
CA LEU A 380 36.44 -11.72 -8.06
C LEU A 380 36.00 -10.25 -7.93
N PRO A 381 36.78 -9.30 -8.47
CA PRO A 381 36.31 -7.93 -8.66
C PRO A 381 35.02 -7.90 -9.51
N ARG A 382 34.18 -6.88 -9.30
CA ARG A 382 32.88 -6.76 -9.98
C ARG A 382 32.96 -6.94 -11.50
N GLU A 383 33.94 -6.32 -12.17
CA GLU A 383 34.04 -6.41 -13.63
C GLU A 383 34.34 -7.83 -14.12
N GLU A 384 35.24 -8.54 -13.45
CA GLU A 384 35.54 -9.95 -13.72
C GLU A 384 34.34 -10.84 -13.39
N ARG A 385 33.61 -10.55 -12.32
CA ARG A 385 32.36 -11.22 -11.97
C ARG A 385 31.31 -11.05 -13.06
N GLU A 386 31.08 -9.84 -13.55
CA GLU A 386 30.12 -9.57 -14.63
C GLU A 386 30.54 -10.26 -15.95
N ALA A 387 31.83 -10.27 -16.26
CA ALA A 387 32.36 -11.00 -17.42
C ALA A 387 32.14 -12.51 -17.30
N ALA A 388 32.36 -13.09 -16.11
CA ALA A 388 32.11 -14.50 -15.84
C ALA A 388 30.62 -14.85 -15.91
N VAL A 389 29.75 -14.01 -15.34
CA VAL A 389 28.28 -14.16 -15.42
C VAL A 389 27.82 -14.14 -16.88
N TYR A 390 28.28 -13.16 -17.65
CA TYR A 390 27.96 -13.07 -19.07
C TYR A 390 28.40 -14.33 -19.82
N ALA A 391 29.64 -14.79 -19.61
CA ALA A 391 30.20 -15.94 -20.31
C ALA A 391 29.41 -17.24 -20.07
N GLU A 392 29.05 -17.54 -18.82
CA GLU A 392 28.27 -18.73 -18.48
C GLU A 392 26.86 -18.69 -19.11
N ILE A 393 26.14 -17.57 -18.93
CA ILE A 393 24.78 -17.45 -19.45
C ILE A 393 24.78 -17.45 -20.98
N ALA A 394 25.70 -16.70 -21.61
CA ALA A 394 25.84 -16.65 -23.08
C ALA A 394 26.22 -18.01 -23.68
N ALA A 395 26.95 -18.86 -22.95
CA ALA A 395 27.26 -20.23 -23.36
C ALA A 395 26.09 -21.21 -23.13
N GLY A 396 24.96 -20.75 -22.59
CA GLY A 396 23.77 -21.56 -22.36
C GLY A 396 23.75 -22.29 -21.02
N ASN A 397 24.61 -21.94 -20.05
CA ASN A 397 24.55 -22.49 -18.68
C ASN A 397 23.38 -21.89 -17.90
N VAL A 398 22.17 -22.21 -18.34
CA VAL A 398 20.89 -21.75 -17.82
C VAL A 398 20.01 -22.99 -17.60
N PRO A 399 19.29 -23.08 -16.46
CA PRO A 399 18.34 -24.17 -16.19
C PRO A 399 17.32 -24.37 -17.30
N ASP A 400 16.92 -25.62 -17.54
CA ASP A 400 16.01 -25.99 -18.62
C ASP A 400 14.60 -25.46 -18.37
N PHE A 401 14.16 -25.39 -17.11
CA PHE A 401 12.85 -24.81 -16.78
C PHE A 401 12.70 -23.34 -17.21
N LEU A 402 13.81 -22.58 -17.36
CA LEU A 402 13.79 -21.20 -17.83
C LEU A 402 13.65 -21.08 -19.36
N ARG A 403 13.82 -22.17 -20.11
CA ARG A 403 13.76 -22.18 -21.58
C ARG A 403 12.34 -22.20 -22.13
N THR A 404 11.34 -22.41 -21.29
CA THR A 404 9.93 -22.42 -21.71
C THR A 404 9.25 -21.14 -21.24
N PHE A 405 9.14 -20.15 -22.14
CA PHE A 405 8.57 -18.85 -21.86
C PHE A 405 7.04 -18.94 -21.75
N LYS A 406 6.46 -18.24 -20.79
CA LYS A 406 5.03 -18.21 -20.51
C LYS A 406 4.34 -17.08 -21.27
N GLN A 407 3.20 -17.40 -21.86
CA GLN A 407 2.34 -16.42 -22.52
C GLN A 407 1.61 -15.58 -21.48
N VAL A 408 1.84 -14.26 -21.51
CA VAL A 408 1.24 -13.28 -20.60
C VAL A 408 0.37 -12.31 -21.42
N PRO A 409 -0.92 -12.16 -21.08
CA PRO A 409 -1.77 -11.17 -21.73
C PRO A 409 -1.39 -9.75 -21.27
N ILE A 410 -1.44 -8.80 -22.20
CA ILE A 410 -1.19 -7.38 -21.93
C ILE A 410 -2.19 -6.50 -22.70
N ALA A 411 -2.50 -5.31 -22.19
CA ALA A 411 -3.57 -4.48 -22.74
C ALA A 411 -3.33 -2.97 -22.58
N ALA A 412 -3.91 -2.18 -23.48
CA ALA A 412 -4.07 -0.74 -23.34
C ALA A 412 -5.39 -0.29 -23.99
N GLY A 413 -6.31 0.25 -23.20
CA GLY A 413 -7.66 0.58 -23.69
C GLY A 413 -8.35 -0.67 -24.22
N GLU A 414 -8.74 -0.65 -25.50
CA GLU A 414 -9.35 -1.79 -26.21
C GLU A 414 -8.32 -2.72 -26.87
N VAL A 415 -7.08 -2.25 -27.07
CA VAL A 415 -6.01 -3.04 -27.71
C VAL A 415 -5.61 -4.19 -26.79
N ARG A 416 -5.51 -5.40 -27.35
CA ARG A 416 -5.11 -6.62 -26.63
C ARG A 416 -3.85 -7.22 -27.26
N GLY A 417 -2.95 -7.68 -26.42
CA GLY A 417 -1.72 -8.32 -26.83
C GLY A 417 -1.35 -9.51 -25.98
N THR A 418 -0.42 -10.33 -26.48
CA THR A 418 0.20 -11.42 -25.73
C THR A 418 1.71 -11.36 -25.92
N ILE A 419 2.44 -11.35 -24.81
CA ILE A 419 3.91 -11.41 -24.76
C ILE A 419 4.37 -12.77 -24.24
N GLU A 420 5.63 -13.13 -24.51
CA GLU A 420 6.24 -14.36 -24.00
C GLU A 420 7.38 -14.01 -23.04
N VAL A 421 7.33 -14.54 -21.82
CA VAL A 421 8.19 -14.12 -20.71
C VAL A 421 8.85 -15.32 -20.05
N ALA A 422 10.12 -15.21 -19.66
CA ALA A 422 10.78 -16.20 -18.83
C ALA A 422 9.98 -16.46 -17.53
N PRO A 423 9.78 -17.74 -17.13
CA PRO A 423 8.94 -18.09 -15.99
C PRO A 423 9.51 -17.60 -14.65
N ASP A 424 10.83 -17.42 -14.56
CA ASP A 424 11.53 -16.90 -13.39
C ASP A 424 12.71 -16.00 -13.83
N TYR A 425 13.48 -15.48 -12.88
CA TYR A 425 14.67 -14.68 -13.12
C TYR A 425 15.81 -15.54 -13.68
N LEU A 426 16.67 -14.93 -14.51
CA LEU A 426 17.87 -15.57 -15.04
C LEU A 426 18.73 -16.18 -13.92
N ALA A 427 19.15 -17.41 -14.16
CA ALA A 427 19.94 -18.22 -13.24
C ALA A 427 21.06 -18.93 -14.00
N ILE A 428 22.12 -19.28 -13.27
CA ILE A 428 23.20 -20.16 -13.75
C ILE A 428 23.06 -21.51 -13.05
N GLY A 429 23.21 -22.60 -13.81
CA GLY A 429 23.17 -23.97 -13.28
C GLY A 429 22.25 -24.92 -14.05
N SER A 430 21.86 -26.01 -13.40
CA SER A 430 20.87 -26.99 -13.90
C SER A 430 19.54 -26.85 -13.12
N ASP A 431 18.52 -27.64 -13.46
CA ASP A 431 17.26 -27.65 -12.72
C ASP A 431 17.43 -28.13 -11.25
N GLU A 432 18.48 -28.91 -10.98
CA GLU A 432 18.82 -29.45 -9.65
C GLU A 432 19.75 -28.53 -8.82
N ASP A 433 20.63 -27.78 -9.47
CA ASP A 433 21.56 -26.84 -8.81
C ASP A 433 21.69 -25.55 -9.61
N PHE A 434 20.89 -24.55 -9.24
CA PHE A 434 20.93 -23.22 -9.82
C PHE A 434 20.90 -22.10 -8.78
N VAL A 435 21.44 -20.95 -9.20
CA VAL A 435 21.36 -19.69 -8.44
C VAL A 435 20.84 -18.60 -9.36
N ARG A 436 19.78 -17.89 -8.94
CA ARG A 436 19.29 -16.68 -9.63
C ARG A 436 20.32 -15.57 -9.49
N ILE A 437 20.81 -15.02 -10.61
CA ILE A 437 22.01 -14.17 -10.64
C ILE A 437 21.63 -12.68 -10.73
N PRO A 438 21.91 -11.87 -9.69
CA PRO A 438 21.97 -10.42 -9.81
C PRO A 438 23.13 -10.02 -10.73
N MET A 439 22.92 -9.02 -11.56
CA MET A 439 23.92 -8.52 -12.52
C MET A 439 23.66 -7.06 -12.85
N THR A 440 24.63 -6.40 -13.47
CA THR A 440 24.45 -5.02 -13.93
C THR A 440 23.42 -4.94 -15.06
N PRO A 441 22.74 -3.79 -15.24
CA PRO A 441 21.85 -3.56 -16.37
C PRO A 441 22.57 -3.68 -17.72
N HIS A 442 23.88 -3.44 -17.78
CA HIS A 442 24.70 -3.60 -18.99
C HIS A 442 24.86 -5.06 -19.38
N THR A 443 25.20 -5.94 -18.43
CA THR A 443 25.23 -7.39 -18.65
C THR A 443 23.86 -7.92 -19.02
N ALA A 444 22.83 -7.48 -18.30
CA ALA A 444 21.43 -7.84 -18.57
C ALA A 444 21.01 -7.47 -20.00
N GLN A 445 21.32 -6.25 -20.45
CA GLN A 445 20.99 -5.78 -21.79
C GLN A 445 21.68 -6.63 -22.87
N ARG A 446 22.98 -6.89 -22.72
CA ARG A 446 23.74 -7.70 -23.69
C ARG A 446 23.18 -9.12 -23.81
N LEU A 447 22.78 -9.73 -22.68
CA LEU A 447 22.16 -11.06 -22.68
C LEU A 447 20.76 -11.02 -23.31
N ALA A 448 19.96 -10.00 -23.01
CA ALA A 448 18.67 -9.82 -23.65
C ALA A 448 18.82 -9.71 -25.18
N ASP A 449 19.75 -8.87 -25.65
CA ASP A 449 20.03 -8.71 -27.08
C ASP A 449 20.48 -10.03 -27.73
N LEU A 450 21.41 -10.75 -27.07
CA LEU A 450 21.93 -12.03 -27.55
C LEU A 450 20.82 -13.07 -27.76
N PHE A 451 19.81 -13.06 -26.89
CA PHE A 451 18.71 -14.03 -26.92
C PHE A 451 17.48 -13.54 -27.69
N GLY A 452 17.53 -12.39 -28.37
CA GLY A 452 16.37 -11.83 -29.07
C GLY A 452 15.24 -11.43 -28.11
N CYS A 453 15.62 -10.95 -26.94
CA CYS A 453 14.75 -10.53 -25.86
C CYS A 453 14.92 -9.04 -25.55
N VAL A 454 13.98 -8.50 -24.79
CA VAL A 454 14.05 -7.18 -24.16
C VAL A 454 14.00 -7.34 -22.63
N LEU A 455 14.48 -6.31 -21.95
CA LEU A 455 14.20 -6.11 -20.53
C LEU A 455 12.78 -5.52 -20.38
N PRO A 456 12.02 -5.89 -19.34
CA PRO A 456 10.63 -5.48 -19.20
C PRO A 456 10.51 -3.98 -18.88
N THR A 457 9.39 -3.37 -19.23
CA THR A 457 8.98 -2.08 -18.66
C THR A 457 8.23 -2.32 -17.34
N ARG A 458 7.95 -1.25 -16.58
CA ARG A 458 7.03 -1.34 -15.43
C ARG A 458 5.70 -2.00 -15.82
N LYS A 459 5.08 -1.55 -16.91
CA LYS A 459 3.82 -2.12 -17.40
C LYS A 459 3.89 -3.62 -17.69
N ILE A 460 5.01 -4.09 -18.24
CA ILE A 460 5.21 -5.53 -18.48
C ILE A 460 5.38 -6.29 -17.17
N VAL A 461 6.15 -5.77 -16.21
CA VAL A 461 6.27 -6.35 -14.86
C VAL A 461 4.89 -6.47 -14.19
N ASP A 462 4.04 -5.46 -14.34
CA ASP A 462 2.67 -5.45 -13.79
C ASP A 462 1.79 -6.53 -14.44
N ALA A 463 1.89 -6.70 -15.76
CA ALA A 463 1.16 -7.72 -16.49
C ALA A 463 1.60 -9.15 -16.08
N ILE A 464 2.91 -9.36 -15.90
CA ILE A 464 3.48 -10.63 -15.43
C ILE A 464 2.95 -10.96 -14.03
N ASP A 465 3.00 -10.00 -13.11
CA ASP A 465 2.53 -10.21 -11.74
C ASP A 465 1.03 -10.47 -11.66
N ALA A 466 0.22 -9.85 -12.52
CA ALA A 466 -1.23 -10.05 -12.55
C ALA A 466 -1.63 -11.52 -12.83
N VAL A 467 -0.82 -12.25 -13.60
CA VAL A 467 -1.11 -13.64 -14.01
C VAL A 467 -0.15 -14.67 -13.40
N ALA A 468 0.71 -14.28 -12.45
CA ALA A 468 1.69 -15.17 -11.84
C ALA A 468 1.02 -16.43 -11.24
N GLU A 469 1.58 -17.60 -11.58
CA GLU A 469 1.18 -18.91 -11.07
C GLU A 469 1.68 -19.11 -9.63
N VAL A 470 2.81 -18.50 -9.28
CA VAL A 470 3.43 -18.53 -7.94
C VAL A 470 3.82 -17.10 -7.54
N ARG A 471 3.36 -16.64 -6.38
CA ARG A 471 3.76 -15.36 -5.78
C ARG A 471 4.48 -15.63 -4.47
N LEU A 472 5.72 -15.18 -4.37
CA LEU A 472 6.56 -15.34 -3.18
C LEU A 472 6.55 -14.06 -2.35
N ALA A 473 6.64 -14.19 -1.02
CA ALA A 473 6.76 -13.02 -0.15
C ALA A 473 8.21 -12.49 -0.21
N PRO A 474 8.41 -11.17 -0.35
CA PRO A 474 9.73 -10.56 -0.27
C PRO A 474 10.41 -10.85 1.08
N GLN A 475 11.68 -11.24 1.05
CA GLN A 475 12.50 -11.47 2.26
C GLN A 475 13.77 -10.61 2.23
N PRO A 476 13.70 -9.35 2.71
CA PRO A 476 14.86 -8.46 2.69
C PRO A 476 16.00 -8.92 3.61
N LEU A 477 17.23 -8.77 3.14
CA LEU A 477 18.48 -8.91 3.89
C LEU A 477 18.98 -7.53 4.37
N THR A 478 19.54 -7.48 5.58
CA THR A 478 19.96 -6.24 6.26
C THR A 478 21.42 -5.88 6.06
N GLU A 479 22.28 -6.83 5.73
CA GLU A 479 23.74 -6.67 5.68
C GLU A 479 24.34 -7.27 4.39
N ASP A 480 25.54 -6.79 4.04
CA ASP A 480 26.42 -7.31 2.98
C ASP A 480 25.73 -7.66 1.64
N ARG A 481 24.86 -6.76 1.18
CA ARG A 481 23.85 -7.03 0.14
C ARG A 481 24.42 -7.29 -1.26
N GLU A 482 25.65 -6.88 -1.53
CA GLU A 482 26.33 -7.03 -2.83
C GLU A 482 27.25 -8.27 -2.89
N SER A 483 27.34 -9.02 -1.78
CA SER A 483 28.21 -10.18 -1.70
C SER A 483 27.58 -11.43 -2.31
N VAL A 484 28.45 -12.31 -2.80
CA VAL A 484 28.07 -13.62 -3.34
C VAL A 484 27.36 -14.48 -2.28
N ALA A 485 27.72 -14.33 -1.00
CA ALA A 485 27.02 -14.98 0.10
C ALA A 485 25.56 -14.49 0.23
N ALA A 486 25.31 -13.19 0.08
CA ALA A 486 23.93 -12.67 0.07
C ALA A 486 23.13 -13.16 -1.14
N PHE A 487 23.78 -13.37 -2.29
CA PHE A 487 23.11 -13.90 -3.49
C PHE A 487 22.68 -15.36 -3.27
N LEU A 488 23.56 -16.18 -2.69
CA LEU A 488 23.25 -17.57 -2.29
C LEU A 488 22.13 -17.62 -1.25
N LEU A 489 22.24 -16.84 -0.17
CA LEU A 489 21.22 -16.78 0.87
C LEU A 489 19.86 -16.36 0.32
N SER A 490 19.83 -15.37 -0.58
CA SER A 490 18.59 -14.95 -1.25
C SER A 490 18.01 -16.07 -2.11
N ASN A 491 18.83 -16.84 -2.82
CA ASN A 491 18.36 -17.96 -3.63
C ASN A 491 17.76 -19.07 -2.75
N ASP A 492 18.43 -19.41 -1.66
CA ASP A 492 17.98 -20.43 -0.70
C ASP A 492 16.64 -20.05 -0.06
N LYS A 493 16.49 -18.77 0.30
CA LYS A 493 15.22 -18.21 0.80
C LYS A 493 14.08 -18.27 -0.23
N ILE A 494 14.39 -18.07 -1.51
CA ILE A 494 13.41 -18.19 -2.59
C ILE A 494 13.00 -19.64 -2.77
N GLU A 495 13.95 -20.58 -2.85
CA GLU A 495 13.64 -22.01 -3.02
C GLU A 495 12.90 -22.60 -1.82
N GLU A 496 13.21 -22.18 -0.59
CA GLU A 496 12.46 -22.62 0.59
C GLU A 496 10.98 -22.18 0.52
N GLN A 497 10.69 -20.96 0.06
CA GLN A 497 9.31 -20.52 -0.16
C GLN A 497 8.64 -21.23 -1.34
N ARG A 498 9.42 -21.61 -2.36
CA ARG A 498 8.94 -22.27 -3.58
C ARG A 498 8.67 -23.76 -3.36
N LYS A 499 9.14 -24.34 -2.25
CA LYS A 499 9.06 -25.76 -1.93
C LYS A 499 7.66 -26.34 -2.20
N GLY A 500 7.60 -27.43 -2.94
CA GLY A 500 6.34 -28.06 -3.36
C GLY A 500 5.65 -27.40 -4.56
N ARG A 501 6.24 -26.35 -5.18
CA ARG A 501 5.75 -25.75 -6.43
C ARG A 501 6.63 -26.20 -7.62
N PRO A 502 6.04 -26.54 -8.79
CA PRO A 502 6.80 -26.98 -9.96
C PRO A 502 7.76 -25.91 -10.48
N LEU A 503 8.98 -26.30 -10.89
CA LEU A 503 9.85 -25.44 -11.70
C LEU A 503 9.15 -25.06 -13.01
N GLY A 504 9.48 -23.89 -13.56
CA GLY A 504 8.84 -23.38 -14.77
C GLY A 504 7.45 -22.78 -14.59
N SER A 505 6.90 -22.75 -13.37
CA SER A 505 5.71 -21.93 -13.07
C SER A 505 6.07 -20.43 -13.14
N LEU A 506 5.21 -19.59 -13.71
CA LEU A 506 5.43 -18.13 -13.73
C LEU A 506 5.48 -17.60 -12.29
N THR A 507 6.69 -17.29 -11.82
CA THR A 507 6.98 -17.00 -10.42
C THR A 507 7.38 -15.54 -10.24
N THR A 508 6.73 -14.81 -9.33
CA THR A 508 7.05 -13.43 -8.96
C THR A 508 7.34 -13.28 -7.46
N GLY A 509 7.75 -12.09 -7.03
CA GLY A 509 7.99 -11.75 -5.62
C GLY A 509 9.37 -12.16 -5.06
N GLY A 510 10.16 -12.94 -5.80
CA GLY A 510 11.52 -13.31 -5.39
C GLY A 510 12.56 -12.18 -5.50
N LYS A 511 12.42 -11.29 -6.49
CA LYS A 511 13.35 -10.19 -6.77
C LYS A 511 12.62 -8.94 -7.30
N LYS A 512 13.35 -7.83 -7.42
CA LYS A 512 13.02 -6.64 -8.21
C LYS A 512 13.47 -6.88 -9.66
N ASP A 513 12.70 -6.43 -10.64
CA ASP A 513 13.10 -6.49 -12.04
C ASP A 513 13.99 -5.29 -12.39
N ILE A 514 15.06 -5.55 -13.15
CA ILE A 514 15.74 -4.49 -13.92
C ILE A 514 14.84 -4.14 -15.11
N VAL A 515 14.46 -2.87 -15.22
CA VAL A 515 13.46 -2.42 -16.22
C VAL A 515 14.01 -1.38 -17.19
N VAL A 516 13.41 -1.33 -18.38
CA VAL A 516 13.55 -0.23 -19.35
C VAL A 516 12.53 0.87 -19.01
N SER A 517 12.99 2.12 -18.95
CA SER A 517 12.21 3.29 -18.55
C SER A 517 12.83 4.57 -19.13
N ASN A 518 12.02 5.62 -19.31
CA ASN A 518 12.53 6.94 -19.69
C ASN A 518 13.52 7.51 -18.66
N LYS A 519 13.46 7.03 -17.40
CA LYS A 519 14.39 7.36 -16.32
C LYS A 519 15.86 7.05 -16.61
N ILE A 520 16.15 6.15 -17.55
CA ILE A 520 17.51 5.84 -18.00
C ILE A 520 18.13 7.07 -18.67
N HIS A 521 17.33 7.82 -19.43
CA HIS A 521 17.78 8.97 -20.21
C HIS A 521 17.69 10.28 -19.44
N GLU A 522 16.74 10.37 -18.49
CA GLU A 522 16.65 11.50 -17.55
C GLU A 522 17.92 11.65 -16.69
N ARG A 523 18.49 10.52 -16.26
CA ARG A 523 19.71 10.47 -15.44
C ARG A 523 20.63 9.36 -15.96
N PRO A 524 21.56 9.69 -16.86
CA PRO A 524 22.52 8.73 -17.40
C PRO A 524 23.32 8.02 -16.29
N ASN A 525 23.79 6.80 -16.59
CA ASN A 525 24.58 5.96 -15.68
C ASN A 525 23.83 5.60 -14.38
N ARG A 526 22.54 5.29 -14.50
CA ARG A 526 21.70 4.81 -13.41
C ARG A 526 21.01 3.50 -13.76
N LEU A 527 20.84 2.66 -12.74
CA LEU A 527 20.03 1.45 -12.78
C LEU A 527 18.58 1.82 -12.47
N VAL A 528 17.64 1.35 -13.29
CA VAL A 528 16.20 1.42 -13.02
C VAL A 528 15.70 0.04 -12.60
N ILE A 529 15.13 -0.02 -11.41
CA ILE A 529 14.53 -1.23 -10.83
C ILE A 529 13.10 -0.98 -10.37
N TYR A 530 12.28 -2.01 -10.44
CA TYR A 530 10.87 -1.96 -10.08
C TYR A 530 10.37 -3.32 -9.56
N GLY A 531 9.29 -3.32 -8.76
CA GLY A 531 8.59 -4.54 -8.39
C GLY A 531 8.92 -5.04 -6.98
N TRP A 532 9.28 -6.32 -6.87
CA TRP A 532 9.43 -7.04 -5.59
C TRP A 532 8.18 -6.88 -4.71
N ARG A 533 7.07 -7.41 -5.22
CA ARG A 533 5.74 -7.16 -4.68
C ARG A 533 5.49 -7.99 -3.43
N GLN A 534 4.85 -7.35 -2.45
CA GLN A 534 4.21 -8.04 -1.34
C GLN A 534 3.05 -8.90 -1.87
N LEU A 535 2.62 -9.90 -1.09
CA LEU A 535 1.51 -10.79 -1.49
C LEU A 535 0.17 -10.06 -1.69
N ASN A 536 0.04 -8.84 -1.17
CA ASN A 536 -1.09 -7.93 -1.43
C ASN A 536 -1.00 -7.21 -2.79
N GLY A 537 0.02 -7.52 -3.61
CA GLY A 537 0.26 -6.93 -4.92
C GLY A 537 1.03 -5.61 -4.90
N GLN A 538 1.32 -4.99 -3.74
CA GLN A 538 2.03 -3.71 -3.69
C GLN A 538 3.54 -3.87 -3.94
N PRO A 539 4.16 -3.08 -4.83
CA PRO A 539 5.60 -3.16 -5.07
C PRO A 539 6.36 -2.57 -3.88
N ILE A 540 7.30 -3.33 -3.30
CA ILE A 540 8.25 -2.77 -2.31
C ILE A 540 9.21 -1.80 -3.00
N GLN A 541 9.55 -2.08 -4.26
CA GLN A 541 10.42 -1.23 -5.07
C GLN A 541 9.58 -0.37 -6.03
N PRO A 542 9.37 0.93 -5.74
CA PRO A 542 8.82 1.85 -6.72
C PRO A 542 9.80 2.05 -7.87
N LEU A 543 9.30 2.56 -9.00
CA LEU A 543 10.10 2.80 -10.21
C LEU A 543 11.11 3.91 -9.93
N THR A 544 12.37 3.54 -9.75
CA THR A 544 13.41 4.46 -9.28
C THR A 544 14.71 4.27 -10.04
N ASN A 545 15.48 5.35 -10.14
CA ASN A 545 16.83 5.40 -10.73
C ASN A 545 17.87 5.94 -9.73
N VAL A 546 17.69 5.68 -8.43
CA VAL A 546 18.59 6.18 -7.38
C VAL A 546 19.96 5.51 -7.37
N HIS A 547 20.04 4.27 -7.88
CA HIS A 547 21.28 3.50 -7.90
C HIS A 547 22.07 3.76 -9.18
N VAL A 548 23.40 3.84 -9.03
CA VAL A 548 24.36 3.82 -10.14
C VAL A 548 24.23 2.54 -10.95
N ASP A 549 24.52 2.59 -12.25
CA ASP A 549 24.38 1.47 -13.19
C ASP A 549 25.39 0.32 -13.00
N TRP A 550 26.29 0.44 -12.04
CA TRP A 550 27.19 -0.63 -11.60
C TRP A 550 26.76 -1.28 -10.28
N TYR A 551 25.68 -0.80 -9.66
CA TYR A 551 25.13 -1.34 -8.43
C TYR A 551 24.53 -2.72 -8.67
N VAL A 552 24.92 -3.72 -7.86
CA VAL A 552 24.42 -5.09 -7.96
C VAL A 552 24.17 -5.64 -6.56
N ASP A 553 22.90 -5.87 -6.20
CA ASP A 553 22.51 -6.41 -4.89
C ASP A 553 21.64 -7.65 -5.04
N TYR A 554 21.60 -8.50 -4.01
CA TYR A 554 20.85 -9.76 -4.01
C TYR A 554 19.38 -9.62 -4.44
N SER A 555 18.79 -8.43 -4.22
CA SER A 555 17.36 -8.20 -4.32
C SER A 555 16.86 -7.95 -5.73
N HIS A 556 17.70 -7.62 -6.71
CA HIS A 556 17.27 -7.48 -8.10
C HIS A 556 17.70 -8.64 -9.00
N GLY A 557 16.95 -8.83 -10.08
CA GLY A 557 17.16 -9.91 -11.05
C GLY A 557 16.70 -9.49 -12.44
N VAL A 558 17.05 -10.34 -13.41
CA VAL A 558 16.74 -10.12 -14.82
C VAL A 558 15.68 -11.10 -15.25
N ARG A 559 14.57 -10.59 -15.77
CA ARG A 559 13.52 -11.40 -16.40
C ARG A 559 13.49 -11.08 -17.89
N LEU A 560 13.70 -12.09 -18.72
CA LEU A 560 13.69 -11.91 -20.16
C LEU A 560 12.25 -11.91 -20.69
N VAL A 561 11.97 -11.00 -21.60
CA VAL A 561 10.73 -10.98 -22.40
C VAL A 561 11.17 -11.14 -23.84
N ARG A 562 10.60 -12.09 -24.59
CA ARG A 562 10.90 -12.21 -26.03
C ARG A 562 10.58 -10.88 -26.70
N ASP A 563 11.43 -10.40 -27.61
CA ASP A 563 11.16 -9.17 -28.37
C ASP A 563 10.09 -9.41 -29.45
N GLU A 564 8.93 -9.93 -29.03
CA GLU A 564 7.78 -10.24 -29.87
C GLU A 564 6.52 -10.08 -29.02
N ILE A 565 5.52 -9.47 -29.63
CA ILE A 565 4.17 -9.35 -29.09
C ILE A 565 3.17 -9.59 -30.21
N VAL A 566 2.15 -10.39 -29.93
CA VAL A 566 1.03 -10.57 -30.86
C VAL A 566 -0.05 -9.58 -30.42
N VAL A 567 -0.32 -8.54 -31.22
CA VAL A 567 -1.36 -7.54 -30.97
C VAL A 567 -2.50 -7.76 -31.95
N ASP A 568 -3.70 -8.04 -31.45
CA ASP A 568 -4.89 -8.33 -32.28
C ASP A 568 -4.61 -9.37 -33.39
N GLY A 569 -3.81 -10.39 -33.08
CA GLY A 569 -3.42 -11.47 -33.98
C GLY A 569 -2.22 -11.19 -34.90
N GLN A 570 -1.67 -9.97 -34.89
CA GLN A 570 -0.52 -9.59 -35.71
C GLN A 570 0.79 -9.55 -34.91
N PRO A 571 1.86 -10.23 -35.35
CA PRO A 571 3.16 -10.18 -34.69
C PRO A 571 3.84 -8.83 -34.88
N ARG A 572 4.38 -8.27 -33.80
CA ARG A 572 5.15 -7.01 -33.76
C ARG A 572 6.36 -7.16 -32.84
N LYS A 573 7.37 -6.31 -33.01
CA LYS A 573 8.51 -6.19 -32.08
C LYS A 573 8.15 -5.25 -30.93
N ILE A 574 8.56 -5.61 -29.70
CA ILE A 574 8.32 -4.76 -28.52
C ILE A 574 9.17 -3.50 -28.63
N VAL A 575 10.42 -3.60 -29.09
CA VAL A 575 11.30 -2.43 -29.28
C VAL A 575 10.73 -1.41 -30.26
N ASP A 576 10.03 -1.84 -31.31
CA ASP A 576 9.42 -0.94 -32.28
C ASP A 576 8.21 -0.23 -31.66
N LEU A 577 7.36 -0.96 -30.93
CA LEU A 577 6.23 -0.37 -30.23
C LEU A 577 6.67 0.62 -29.15
N LEU A 578 7.77 0.33 -28.44
CA LEU A 578 8.29 1.25 -27.42
C LEU A 578 8.74 2.59 -28.02
N ARG A 579 9.14 2.65 -29.29
CA ARG A 579 9.48 3.91 -29.97
C ARG A 579 8.27 4.62 -30.58
N ASP A 580 7.23 3.86 -30.88
CA ASP A 580 6.02 4.33 -31.55
C ASP A 580 5.11 5.10 -30.57
N LYS A 581 4.80 6.35 -30.91
CA LYS A 581 3.90 7.21 -30.11
C LYS A 581 2.52 6.61 -29.91
N ASP A 582 2.00 5.94 -30.93
CA ASP A 582 0.65 5.38 -30.92
C ASP A 582 0.65 3.94 -30.40
N GLY A 583 1.75 3.21 -30.60
CA GLY A 583 1.93 1.81 -30.19
C GLY A 583 2.45 1.61 -28.76
N ALA A 584 3.18 2.57 -28.18
CA ALA A 584 3.88 2.38 -26.91
C ALA A 584 2.95 2.06 -25.74
N ALA A 585 1.71 2.57 -25.76
CA ALA A 585 0.77 2.42 -24.65
C ALA A 585 0.52 0.96 -24.25
N ILE A 586 0.62 -0.01 -25.17
CA ILE A 586 0.41 -1.43 -24.87
C ILE A 586 1.57 -2.05 -24.07
N VAL A 587 2.79 -1.53 -24.21
CA VAL A 587 4.01 -2.06 -23.59
C VAL A 587 4.68 -1.09 -22.61
N SER A 588 4.23 0.15 -22.53
CA SER A 588 4.75 1.19 -21.64
C SER A 588 3.61 2.09 -21.17
N ASP A 589 3.64 2.45 -19.89
CA ASP A 589 2.77 3.49 -19.31
C ASP A 589 3.52 4.80 -19.03
N GLU A 590 4.75 4.91 -19.54
CA GLU A 590 5.56 6.13 -19.58
C GLU A 590 5.44 6.84 -20.95
N GLY A 591 4.63 6.31 -21.87
CA GLY A 591 4.65 6.67 -23.28
C GLY A 591 5.86 6.04 -24.00
N PRO A 592 6.28 6.61 -25.14
CA PRO A 592 7.45 6.11 -25.87
C PRO A 592 8.73 6.17 -25.04
N ILE A 593 9.59 5.18 -25.25
CA ILE A 593 10.93 5.08 -24.68
C ILE A 593 11.89 4.90 -25.86
N ASP A 594 12.70 5.92 -26.13
CA ASP A 594 13.68 5.88 -27.21
C ASP A 594 15.02 6.50 -26.76
N PRO A 595 16.13 5.73 -26.78
CA PRO A 595 16.20 4.31 -27.12
C PRO A 595 15.59 3.40 -26.02
N PRO A 596 14.89 2.30 -26.37
CA PRO A 596 14.24 1.41 -25.41
C PRO A 596 15.23 0.42 -24.76
N ARG A 597 16.38 0.90 -24.29
CA ARG A 597 17.47 0.04 -23.79
C ARG A 597 18.46 0.82 -22.91
N TYR A 598 19.24 0.07 -22.15
CA TYR A 598 20.45 0.61 -21.51
C TYR A 598 21.55 0.87 -22.57
N PRO A 599 22.31 1.97 -22.45
CA PRO A 599 23.40 2.25 -23.38
C PRO A 599 24.53 1.23 -23.20
N LEU A 600 24.92 0.55 -24.28
CA LEU A 600 26.06 -0.35 -24.25
C LEU A 600 27.35 0.48 -24.13
N ARG A 601 28.14 0.22 -23.09
CA ARG A 601 29.47 0.81 -22.96
C ARG A 601 30.38 0.23 -24.06
N LYS A 602 31.12 1.11 -24.73
CA LYS A 602 32.11 0.74 -25.75
C LYS A 602 33.29 0.00 -25.12
#